data_AF-A0A2X0IU57-F1
#
_entry.id   AF-A0A2X0IU57-F1
#
_cell.length_a   1.000
_cell.length_b   1.000
_cell.length_c   1.000
_cell.angle_alpha   90.00
_cell.angle_beta   90.00
_cell.angle_gamma   90.00
#
_symmetry.space_group_name_H-M   'P 1'
#
loop_
_entity.id
_entity.type
_entity.pdbx_description
1 polymer ?
#
loop_
_entity_poly.entity_id
_entity_poly.type
_entity_poly.pdbx_seq_one_letter_code
_entity_poly.pdbx_strand_id
1 'polypeptide(L)'
;MSEVGTAAGLPKQPVTISDERVGINGAIAAALTQGVGSMPTLYVTLTFCTGWMVLATWGPLHRVDPYPFGFLLFINNVVQLVLCAVILVGQRVLGLAADRRAVQTYENAEAIFVQVADLQAHLDRHDRALGRGASLLESSPHPWIRRHRVQPPPQAIDQVIGINGRIAAWLTQRLGSMGAFYIAAGTQVVWIGLAELGWQTFDPYPFAFMSFLSTFAQLVFMIVIMVGQKVLSLAGDRRSEQTFLDAEAILHECRRMKARLVAQDRVIDSLSDYTAAQVTEHLAQALHQSRMQARADATLELVVRPSLRPWHELPEELREAGRQHARMVGDSLAAIGCLMFPTSEVISVEDLGEVGGGDMLLAFEEHEAQVLARLEHEHRLSGGPDPYRRGGDLAPWDELSDRARAQAVDAVRYLPTVLADVGFQVLRLGAGADGVGESDFTPAEWAVLRQALTAAGVLVALAEGEVDAEEIVAMVQLLREASVNHPRRLVRELAAAASFDTGLRGDTRYADYEKTALHGIRSAAAIVARVAPSELAGFRTFLDEIAAAVAEANNEGGFFGLGARPRTPREAAAMEAVAGAARQSG
;
A
#
# COMPACT_ATOMS: atom_id res chain seq x y z
N MET A 1 15.70 28.51 -1.77
CA MET A 1 15.30 28.38 -0.35
C MET A 1 13.82 28.05 -0.33
N SER A 2 13.53 26.76 -0.49
CA SER A 2 12.19 26.22 -0.62
C SER A 2 11.78 25.67 0.74
N GLU A 3 10.66 26.14 1.28
CA GLU A 3 10.01 25.50 2.43
C GLU A 3 9.55 24.12 1.99
N VAL A 4 10.32 23.11 2.39
CA VAL A 4 9.99 21.69 2.26
C VAL A 4 8.79 21.42 3.16
N GLY A 5 7.75 20.82 2.57
CA GLY A 5 6.48 20.53 3.19
C GLY A 5 6.60 19.82 4.53
N THR A 6 5.90 20.37 5.51
CA THR A 6 5.62 19.77 6.81
C THR A 6 5.01 18.37 6.59
N ALA A 7 5.74 17.33 6.98
CA ALA A 7 5.29 15.95 6.94
C ALA A 7 3.96 15.80 7.71
N ALA A 8 2.88 15.51 6.98
CA ALA A 8 1.57 15.23 7.54
C ALA A 8 1.62 13.90 8.29
N GLY A 9 1.39 13.94 9.61
CA GLY A 9 1.43 12.76 10.47
C GLY A 9 0.49 11.66 10.00
N LEU A 10 0.94 10.41 10.15
CA LEU A 10 0.13 9.21 9.97
C LEU A 10 -1.20 9.32 10.72
N PRO A 11 -2.31 8.77 10.20
CA PRO A 11 -3.60 8.77 10.89
C PRO A 11 -3.40 8.11 12.27
N LYS A 12 -3.72 8.86 13.34
CA LYS A 12 -3.69 8.34 14.71
C LYS A 12 -4.55 7.07 14.75
N GLN A 13 -4.00 5.99 15.32
CA GLN A 13 -4.74 4.74 15.55
C GLN A 13 -6.14 5.04 16.10
N PRO A 14 -7.19 4.35 15.64
CA PRO A 14 -8.54 4.59 16.12
C PRO A 14 -8.56 4.41 17.63
N VAL A 15 -9.01 5.44 18.37
CA VAL A 15 -9.10 5.34 19.83
C VAL A 15 -10.08 4.21 20.15
N THR A 16 -9.53 3.10 20.65
CA THR A 16 -10.32 2.00 21.14
C THR A 16 -10.82 2.34 22.54
N ILE A 17 -11.98 1.82 22.94
CA ILE A 17 -12.51 1.99 24.32
C ILE A 17 -11.47 1.51 25.35
N SER A 18 -10.59 0.58 24.97
CA SER A 18 -9.48 0.05 25.77
C SER A 18 -8.33 1.03 26.02
N ASP A 19 -8.08 2.00 25.14
CA ASP A 19 -6.98 2.97 25.31
C ASP A 19 -7.36 4.13 26.23
N GLU A 20 -8.66 4.27 26.52
CA GLU A 20 -9.15 5.27 27.43
C GLU A 20 -8.84 4.82 28.86
N ARG A 21 -7.98 5.58 29.55
CA ARG A 21 -7.98 5.63 31.02
C ARG A 21 -9.32 6.21 31.46
N VAL A 22 -10.38 5.43 31.33
CA VAL A 22 -11.61 5.62 32.04
C VAL A 22 -11.18 5.57 33.51
N GLY A 23 -11.14 6.74 34.17
CA GLY A 23 -10.84 6.78 35.60
C GLY A 23 -11.68 5.72 36.31
N ILE A 24 -11.16 5.13 37.39
CA ILE A 24 -11.74 3.98 38.12
C ILE A 24 -13.28 4.02 38.18
N ASN A 25 -13.82 5.21 38.43
CA ASN A 25 -15.25 5.49 38.47
C ASN A 25 -16.04 5.25 37.16
N GLY A 26 -15.51 5.65 36.01
CA GLY A 26 -16.17 5.39 34.73
C GLY A 26 -16.05 3.92 34.29
N ALA A 27 -14.99 3.20 34.69
CA ALA A 27 -14.85 1.77 34.43
C ALA A 27 -15.88 0.98 35.23
N ILE A 28 -16.10 1.37 36.50
CA ILE A 28 -17.18 0.84 37.34
C ILE A 28 -18.54 1.11 36.70
N ALA A 29 -18.79 2.33 36.23
CA ALA A 29 -20.07 2.67 35.58
C ALA A 29 -20.30 1.88 34.28
N ALA A 30 -19.27 1.72 33.45
CA ALA A 30 -19.33 0.93 32.22
C ALA A 30 -19.57 -0.57 32.51
N ALA A 31 -18.84 -1.15 33.47
CA ALA A 31 -19.00 -2.54 33.88
C ALA A 31 -20.40 -2.80 34.47
N LEU A 32 -20.89 -1.91 35.34
CA LEU A 32 -22.25 -1.99 35.89
C LEU A 32 -23.32 -1.89 34.80
N THR A 33 -23.15 -0.98 33.84
CA THR A 33 -24.09 -0.82 32.72
C THR A 33 -24.12 -2.06 31.82
N GLN A 34 -22.95 -2.64 31.51
CA GLN A 34 -22.87 -3.88 30.71
C GLN A 34 -23.45 -5.09 31.45
N GLY A 35 -23.16 -5.24 32.75
CA GLY A 35 -23.67 -6.34 33.55
C GLY A 35 -25.19 -6.30 33.73
N VAL A 36 -25.73 -5.12 34.07
CA VAL A 36 -27.17 -4.92 34.28
C VAL A 36 -27.94 -5.03 32.96
N GLY A 37 -27.41 -4.49 31.86
CA GLY A 37 -28.06 -4.50 30.54
C GLY A 37 -28.04 -5.85 29.82
N SER A 38 -27.65 -6.94 30.48
CA SER A 38 -27.49 -8.26 29.86
C SER A 38 -28.74 -9.15 30.01
N MET A 39 -28.99 -10.00 29.01
CA MET A 39 -30.11 -10.95 29.03
C MET A 39 -30.06 -11.94 30.21
N PRO A 40 -28.89 -12.46 30.65
CA PRO A 40 -28.82 -13.30 31.85
C PRO A 40 -29.31 -12.60 33.13
N THR A 41 -28.96 -11.33 33.32
CA THR A 41 -29.39 -10.56 34.51
C THR A 41 -30.91 -10.40 34.56
N LEU A 42 -31.55 -10.23 33.40
CA LEU A 42 -33.02 -10.23 33.30
C LEU A 42 -33.62 -11.56 33.80
N TYR A 43 -33.10 -12.70 33.32
CA TYR A 43 -33.59 -14.02 33.74
C TYR A 43 -33.38 -14.26 35.24
N VAL A 44 -32.19 -13.93 35.76
CA VAL A 44 -31.89 -14.04 37.20
C VAL A 44 -32.85 -13.20 38.03
N THR A 45 -33.11 -11.96 37.62
CA THR A 45 -34.03 -11.05 38.33
C THR A 45 -35.46 -11.59 38.30
N LEU A 46 -35.93 -12.05 37.14
CA LEU A 46 -37.27 -12.62 36.99
C LEU A 46 -37.45 -13.88 37.84
N THR A 47 -36.47 -14.80 37.80
CA THR A 47 -36.48 -16.01 38.63
C THR A 47 -36.45 -15.67 40.12
N PHE A 48 -35.64 -14.70 40.54
CA PHE A 48 -35.59 -14.24 41.92
C PHE A 48 -36.94 -13.65 42.38
N CYS A 49 -37.52 -12.71 41.61
CA CYS A 49 -38.80 -12.09 41.94
C CYS A 49 -39.94 -13.12 41.99
N THR A 50 -40.06 -13.98 40.98
CA THR A 50 -41.09 -15.02 40.95
C THR A 50 -40.90 -16.02 42.09
N GLY A 51 -39.67 -16.46 42.34
CA GLY A 51 -39.35 -17.36 43.45
C GLY A 51 -39.71 -16.76 44.82
N TRP A 52 -39.38 -15.48 45.04
CA TRP A 52 -39.73 -14.77 46.26
C TRP A 52 -41.24 -14.64 46.42
N MET A 53 -41.97 -14.24 45.39
CA MET A 53 -43.43 -14.12 45.43
C MET A 53 -44.11 -15.45 45.79
N VAL A 54 -43.67 -16.56 45.21
CA VAL A 54 -44.20 -17.90 45.54
C VAL A 54 -43.92 -18.25 47.00
N LEU A 55 -42.70 -18.01 47.46
CA LEU A 55 -42.26 -18.37 48.81
C LEU A 55 -42.87 -17.46 49.89
N ALA A 56 -43.19 -16.21 49.55
CA ALA A 56 -43.90 -15.25 50.40
C ALA A 56 -45.42 -15.47 50.43
N THR A 57 -46.00 -16.03 49.36
CA THR A 57 -47.45 -16.29 49.30
C THR A 57 -47.82 -17.62 49.96
N TRP A 58 -47.07 -18.69 49.69
CA TRP A 58 -47.40 -20.05 50.14
C TRP A 58 -46.30 -20.73 50.98
N GLY A 59 -45.16 -20.07 51.15
CA GLY A 59 -43.99 -20.63 51.81
C GLY A 59 -43.67 -20.01 53.18
N PRO A 60 -42.49 -20.33 53.75
CA PRO A 60 -42.08 -19.89 55.08
C PRO A 60 -41.89 -18.38 55.19
N LEU A 61 -41.73 -17.65 54.07
CA LEU A 61 -41.56 -16.21 54.04
C LEU A 61 -42.88 -15.43 54.24
N HIS A 62 -44.03 -16.11 54.31
CA HIS A 62 -45.34 -15.47 54.48
C HIS A 62 -45.45 -14.58 55.73
N ARG A 63 -44.70 -14.92 56.80
CA ARG A 63 -44.66 -14.12 58.03
C ARG A 63 -43.77 -12.88 57.94
N VAL A 64 -42.83 -12.87 56.99
CA VAL A 64 -41.81 -11.82 56.84
C VAL A 64 -42.26 -10.78 55.82
N ASP A 65 -42.86 -11.22 54.71
CA ASP A 65 -43.25 -10.34 53.61
C ASP A 65 -44.62 -10.74 53.01
N PRO A 66 -45.73 -10.59 53.76
CA PRO A 66 -47.06 -10.92 53.26
C PRO A 66 -47.47 -9.98 52.11
N TYR A 67 -48.36 -10.45 51.24
CA TYR A 67 -48.99 -9.63 50.20
C TYR A 67 -49.54 -8.32 50.82
N PRO A 68 -49.15 -7.12 50.35
CA PRO A 68 -48.68 -6.77 48.99
C PRO A 68 -47.15 -6.81 48.75
N PHE A 69 -46.37 -7.56 49.54
CA PHE A 69 -44.91 -7.71 49.41
C PHE A 69 -44.12 -6.42 49.66
N GLY A 70 -44.25 -5.86 50.86
CA GLY A 70 -43.58 -4.62 51.25
C GLY A 70 -42.06 -4.65 51.06
N PHE A 71 -41.41 -5.79 51.34
CA PHE A 71 -39.96 -5.95 51.14
C PHE A 71 -39.58 -5.95 49.67
N LEU A 72 -40.30 -6.70 48.83
CA LEU A 72 -40.04 -6.69 47.38
C LEU A 72 -40.28 -5.32 46.76
N LEU A 73 -41.34 -4.61 47.16
CA LEU A 73 -41.63 -3.26 46.69
C LEU A 73 -40.51 -2.28 47.08
N PHE A 74 -40.02 -2.40 48.31
CA PHE A 74 -38.90 -1.62 48.81
C PHE A 74 -37.61 -1.92 48.03
N ILE A 75 -37.21 -3.19 47.89
CA ILE A 75 -36.01 -3.59 47.14
C ILE A 75 -36.11 -3.17 45.67
N ASN A 76 -37.27 -3.34 45.05
CA ASN A 76 -37.51 -2.86 43.68
C ASN A 76 -37.26 -1.35 43.58
N ASN A 77 -37.82 -0.58 44.50
CA ASN A 77 -37.67 0.87 44.50
C ASN A 77 -36.20 1.32 44.72
N VAL A 78 -35.49 0.65 45.63
CA VAL A 78 -34.06 0.88 45.90
C VAL A 78 -33.23 0.60 44.66
N VAL A 79 -33.33 -0.63 44.16
CA VAL A 79 -32.57 -1.10 42.99
C VAL A 79 -32.88 -0.24 41.77
N GLN A 80 -34.15 0.07 41.50
CA GLN A 80 -34.54 0.86 40.34
C GLN A 80 -33.95 2.28 40.35
N LEU A 81 -33.92 2.96 41.51
CA LEU A 81 -33.30 4.28 41.60
C LEU A 81 -31.80 4.22 41.30
N VAL A 82 -31.11 3.23 41.89
CA VAL A 82 -29.68 2.99 41.66
C VAL A 82 -29.42 2.68 40.18
N LEU A 83 -30.24 1.83 39.55
CA LEU A 83 -30.13 1.52 38.13
C LEU A 83 -30.36 2.74 37.24
N CYS A 84 -31.35 3.59 37.54
CA CYS A 84 -31.55 4.85 36.81
C CYS A 84 -30.31 5.75 36.87
N ALA A 85 -29.69 5.88 38.05
CA ALA A 85 -28.46 6.65 38.21
C ALA A 85 -27.29 6.02 37.41
N VAL A 86 -27.13 4.69 37.46
CA VAL A 86 -26.10 3.97 36.68
C VAL A 86 -26.29 4.18 35.18
N ILE A 87 -27.51 4.05 34.67
CA ILE A 87 -27.83 4.27 33.25
C ILE A 87 -27.45 5.69 32.84
N LEU A 88 -27.79 6.69 33.64
CA LEU A 88 -27.51 8.08 33.32
C LEU A 88 -26.01 8.39 33.32
N VAL A 89 -25.25 7.82 34.26
CA VAL A 89 -23.79 7.90 34.26
C VAL A 89 -23.22 7.19 33.03
N GLY A 90 -23.70 5.99 32.71
CA GLY A 90 -23.29 5.21 31.53
C GLY A 90 -23.50 5.98 30.23
N GLN A 91 -24.67 6.59 30.06
CA GLN A 91 -24.99 7.44 28.90
C GLN A 91 -24.03 8.63 28.75
N ARG A 92 -23.66 9.27 29.87
CA ARG A 92 -22.70 10.38 29.84
C ARG A 92 -21.30 9.92 29.44
N VAL A 93 -20.82 8.82 30.01
CA VAL A 93 -19.50 8.25 29.68
C VAL A 93 -19.45 7.87 28.21
N LEU A 94 -20.47 7.14 27.72
CA LEU A 94 -20.59 6.76 26.31
C LEU A 94 -20.70 7.97 25.38
N GLY A 95 -21.45 9.01 25.78
CA GLY A 95 -21.60 10.24 25.01
C GLY A 95 -20.28 10.99 24.85
N LEU A 96 -19.51 11.14 25.93
CA LEU A 96 -18.20 11.80 25.88
C LEU A 96 -17.19 11.02 25.01
N ALA A 97 -17.15 9.69 25.16
CA ALA A 97 -16.31 8.84 24.32
C ALA A 97 -16.76 8.90 22.84
N ALA A 98 -18.06 8.99 22.58
CA ALA A 98 -18.58 9.17 21.25
C ALA A 98 -18.20 10.54 20.66
N ASP A 99 -18.29 11.63 21.42
CA ASP A 99 -17.91 12.97 20.97
C ASP A 99 -16.41 13.07 20.65
N ARG A 100 -15.53 12.47 21.47
CA ARG A 100 -14.09 12.38 21.18
C ARG A 100 -13.81 11.63 19.89
N ARG A 101 -14.45 10.48 19.68
CA ARG A 101 -14.33 9.72 18.42
C ARG A 101 -14.78 10.54 17.23
N ALA A 102 -15.85 11.34 17.35
CA ALA A 102 -16.31 12.21 16.28
C ALA A 102 -15.25 13.24 15.86
N VAL A 103 -14.57 13.86 16.84
CA VAL A 103 -13.46 14.78 16.59
C VAL A 103 -12.31 14.06 15.89
N GLN A 104 -11.93 12.87 16.34
CA GLN A 104 -10.87 12.10 15.70
C GLN A 104 -11.23 11.70 14.25
N THR A 105 -12.47 11.26 14.01
CA THR A 105 -12.94 10.94 12.65
C THR A 105 -12.87 12.15 11.74
N TYR A 106 -13.24 13.33 12.25
CA TYR A 106 -13.13 14.59 11.53
C TYR A 106 -11.68 14.94 11.21
N GLU A 107 -10.77 14.88 12.20
CA GLU A 107 -9.32 15.13 12.00
C GLU A 107 -8.74 14.18 10.95
N ASN A 108 -9.13 12.90 10.98
CA ASN A 108 -8.68 11.91 10.00
C ASN A 108 -9.21 12.23 8.58
N ALA A 109 -10.48 12.62 8.45
CA ALA A 109 -11.05 13.03 7.16
C ALA A 109 -10.35 14.28 6.61
N GLU A 110 -10.06 15.27 7.46
CA GLU A 110 -9.30 16.46 7.09
C GLU A 110 -7.90 16.11 6.60
N ALA A 111 -7.19 15.21 7.29
CA ALA A 111 -5.88 14.73 6.87
C ALA A 111 -5.94 14.07 5.47
N ILE A 112 -6.96 13.24 5.21
CA ILE A 112 -7.17 12.64 3.89
C ILE A 112 -7.41 13.72 2.83
N PHE A 113 -8.26 14.72 3.11
CA PHE A 113 -8.51 15.81 2.15
C PHE A 113 -7.26 16.63 1.86
N VAL A 114 -6.39 16.86 2.84
CA VAL A 114 -5.09 17.53 2.63
C VAL A 114 -4.19 16.71 1.71
N GLN A 115 -4.09 15.39 1.93
CA GLN A 115 -3.30 14.51 1.06
C GLN A 115 -3.85 14.44 -0.36
N VAL A 116 -5.18 14.34 -0.52
CA VAL A 116 -5.83 14.36 -1.84
C VAL A 116 -5.55 15.68 -2.56
N ALA A 117 -5.60 16.81 -1.85
CA ALA A 117 -5.29 18.11 -2.44
C ALA A 117 -3.82 18.22 -2.89
N ASP A 118 -2.88 17.69 -2.11
CA ASP A 118 -1.46 17.68 -2.49
C ASP A 118 -1.20 16.79 -3.72
N LEU A 119 -1.78 15.58 -3.76
CA LEU A 119 -1.72 14.70 -4.92
C LEU A 119 -2.30 15.37 -6.17
N GLN A 120 -3.43 16.07 -6.04
CA GLN A 120 -4.01 16.81 -7.16
C GLN A 120 -3.12 17.96 -7.63
N ALA A 121 -2.53 18.73 -6.71
CA ALA A 121 -1.59 19.79 -7.06
C ALA A 121 -0.33 19.25 -7.74
N HIS A 122 0.13 18.06 -7.35
CA HIS A 122 1.19 17.35 -8.02
C HIS A 122 0.80 16.96 -9.46
N LEU A 123 -0.37 16.36 -9.65
CA LEU A 123 -0.88 16.02 -10.99
C LEU A 123 -1.11 17.27 -11.86
N ASP A 124 -1.62 18.36 -11.30
CA ASP A 124 -1.78 19.64 -12.01
C ASP A 124 -0.43 20.24 -12.45
N ARG A 125 0.68 19.92 -11.78
CA ARG A 125 2.03 20.28 -12.26
C ARG A 125 2.44 19.42 -13.45
N HIS A 126 2.17 18.12 -13.43
CA HIS A 126 2.45 17.21 -14.55
C HIS A 126 1.62 17.57 -15.79
N ASP A 127 0.33 17.84 -15.62
CA ASP A 127 -0.57 18.27 -16.70
C ASP A 127 -0.07 19.56 -17.38
N ARG A 128 0.52 20.49 -16.61
CA ARG A 128 1.12 21.70 -17.16
C ARG A 128 2.41 21.43 -17.92
N ALA A 129 3.24 20.48 -17.47
CA ALA A 129 4.48 20.09 -18.13
C ALA A 129 4.24 19.32 -19.44
N LEU A 130 3.21 18.46 -19.48
CA LEU A 130 2.82 17.69 -20.67
C LEU A 130 2.11 18.53 -21.77
N GLY A 131 1.89 19.82 -21.52
CA GLY A 131 1.27 20.74 -22.47
C GLY A 131 -0.26 20.68 -22.49
N ARG A 132 -0.88 21.77 -22.95
CA ARG A 132 -2.32 22.13 -22.84
C ARG A 132 -3.39 21.07 -23.18
N GLY A 133 -3.02 19.92 -23.77
CA GLY A 133 -3.94 18.85 -24.18
C GLY A 133 -4.73 18.20 -23.03
N ALA A 134 -4.19 18.19 -21.81
CA ALA A 134 -4.89 17.64 -20.63
C ALA A 134 -5.83 18.65 -19.93
N SER A 135 -5.79 19.94 -20.31
CA SER A 135 -6.56 21.01 -19.63
C SER A 135 -8.09 20.97 -19.88
N LEU A 136 -8.58 20.01 -20.66
CA LEU A 136 -9.98 19.93 -21.09
C LEU A 136 -10.95 19.33 -20.05
N LEU A 137 -10.47 18.85 -18.91
CA LEU A 137 -11.32 18.39 -17.80
C LEU A 137 -11.39 19.44 -16.69
N GLU A 138 -12.03 20.57 -17.01
CA GLU A 138 -12.40 21.59 -16.02
C GLU A 138 -13.48 21.01 -15.10
N SER A 139 -13.02 20.29 -14.07
CA SER A 139 -13.85 19.70 -13.03
C SER A 139 -13.57 20.41 -11.71
N SER A 140 -14.59 21.08 -11.19
CA SER A 140 -14.52 21.76 -9.89
C SER A 140 -14.51 20.73 -8.75
N PRO A 141 -13.81 20.97 -7.63
CA PRO A 141 -13.82 20.09 -6.46
C PRO A 141 -15.24 19.83 -5.94
N HIS A 142 -15.45 18.68 -5.32
CA HIS A 142 -16.75 18.33 -4.74
C HIS A 142 -17.22 19.43 -3.76
N PRO A 143 -18.48 19.91 -3.86
CA PRO A 143 -18.97 21.05 -3.07
C PRO A 143 -18.89 20.81 -1.56
N TRP A 144 -18.93 19.55 -1.13
CA TRP A 144 -18.80 19.16 0.27
C TRP A 144 -17.44 19.52 0.87
N ILE A 145 -16.33 19.43 0.13
CA ILE A 145 -14.97 19.69 0.67
C ILE A 145 -14.88 21.11 1.23
N ARG A 146 -15.51 22.08 0.56
CA ARG A 146 -15.59 23.47 1.02
C ARG A 146 -16.52 23.64 2.22
N ARG A 147 -17.63 22.89 2.27
CA ARG A 147 -18.60 22.95 3.39
C ARG A 147 -18.04 22.28 4.65
N HIS A 148 -17.34 21.16 4.49
CA HIS A 148 -16.72 20.40 5.56
C HIS A 148 -15.69 21.24 6.33
N ARG A 149 -14.83 22.01 5.63
CA ARG A 149 -13.86 22.92 6.27
C ARG A 149 -14.47 24.01 7.16
N VAL A 150 -15.76 24.31 6.99
CA VAL A 150 -16.47 25.36 7.74
C VAL A 150 -17.34 24.76 8.85
N GLN A 151 -17.71 23.48 8.75
CA GLN A 151 -18.59 22.82 9.71
C GLN A 151 -17.77 22.05 10.76
N PRO A 152 -17.89 22.38 12.06
CA PRO A 152 -17.20 21.63 13.11
C PRO A 152 -17.79 20.21 13.25
N PRO A 153 -17.04 19.27 13.84
CA PRO A 153 -17.53 17.91 14.10
C PRO A 153 -18.79 17.94 14.97
N PRO A 154 -19.86 17.18 14.64
CA PRO A 154 -21.13 17.17 15.34
C PRO A 154 -20.95 16.49 16.69
N GLN A 155 -20.99 17.30 17.75
CA GLN A 155 -20.97 16.85 19.13
C GLN A 155 -22.36 16.93 19.75
N ALA A 156 -22.60 16.13 20.79
CA ALA A 156 -23.86 16.16 21.52
C ALA A 156 -24.15 17.53 22.15
N ILE A 157 -23.10 18.28 22.52
CA ILE A 157 -23.18 19.61 23.15
C ILE A 157 -23.77 20.65 22.18
N ASP A 158 -23.46 20.54 20.88
CA ASP A 158 -23.89 21.51 19.87
C ASP A 158 -25.36 21.32 19.49
N GLN A 159 -25.90 20.13 19.76
CA GLN A 159 -27.30 19.77 19.51
C GLN A 159 -28.25 20.28 20.60
N VAL A 160 -27.71 20.88 21.66
CA VAL A 160 -28.48 21.44 22.78
C VAL A 160 -29.05 22.81 22.37
N ILE A 161 -30.07 22.81 21.52
CA ILE A 161 -30.71 24.02 21.02
C ILE A 161 -31.88 24.43 21.94
N GLY A 162 -31.86 25.69 22.40
CA GLY A 162 -32.92 26.30 23.20
C GLY A 162 -32.75 26.19 24.73
N ILE A 163 -33.59 26.91 25.47
CA ILE A 163 -33.56 26.97 26.95
C ILE A 163 -33.81 25.59 27.56
N ASN A 164 -34.78 24.85 27.03
CA ASN A 164 -35.15 23.51 27.53
C ASN A 164 -34.03 22.48 27.32
N GLY A 165 -33.34 22.54 26.17
CA GLY A 165 -32.18 21.69 25.92
C GLY A 165 -31.07 21.94 26.93
N ARG A 166 -30.75 23.22 27.21
CA ARG A 166 -29.70 23.58 28.17
C ARG A 166 -30.00 23.12 29.59
N ILE A 167 -31.25 23.23 30.01
CA ILE A 167 -31.71 22.70 31.30
C ILE A 167 -31.53 21.18 31.34
N ALA A 168 -31.93 20.47 30.28
CA ALA A 168 -31.78 19.02 30.22
C ALA A 168 -30.31 18.59 30.24
N ALA A 169 -29.44 19.24 29.46
CA ALA A 169 -28.01 18.96 29.46
C ALA A 169 -27.38 19.21 30.84
N TRP A 170 -27.76 20.31 31.50
CA TRP A 170 -27.32 20.61 32.86
C TRP A 170 -27.78 19.55 33.88
N LEU A 171 -29.05 19.12 33.79
CA LEU A 171 -29.62 18.10 34.67
C LEU A 171 -28.92 16.76 34.45
N THR A 172 -28.75 16.33 33.20
CA THR A 172 -28.02 15.12 32.81
C THR A 172 -26.57 15.16 33.30
N GLN A 173 -25.90 16.32 33.24
CA GLN A 173 -24.52 16.44 33.70
C GLN A 173 -24.40 16.31 35.23
N ARG A 174 -25.33 16.91 35.98
CA ARG A 174 -25.35 16.86 37.45
C ARG A 174 -25.79 15.50 37.98
N LEU A 175 -26.91 14.98 37.46
CA LEU A 175 -27.48 13.70 37.88
C LEU A 175 -26.70 12.49 37.32
N GLY A 176 -26.06 12.62 36.15
CA GLY A 176 -25.18 11.61 35.56
C GLY A 176 -23.74 11.70 36.08
N SER A 177 -23.52 12.28 37.26
CA SER A 177 -22.22 12.29 37.93
C SER A 177 -22.10 11.11 38.89
N MET A 178 -20.88 10.58 39.05
CA MET A 178 -20.64 9.52 40.03
C MET A 178 -20.95 9.97 41.45
N GLY A 179 -20.77 11.26 41.76
CA GLY A 179 -21.21 11.85 43.03
C GLY A 179 -22.72 11.72 43.24
N ALA A 180 -23.55 11.99 42.22
CA ALA A 180 -24.99 11.81 42.31
C ALA A 180 -25.41 10.35 42.52
N PHE A 181 -24.72 9.41 41.88
CA PHE A 181 -24.90 7.97 42.14
C PHE A 181 -24.59 7.61 43.59
N TYR A 182 -23.43 8.02 44.12
CA TYR A 182 -23.06 7.75 45.52
C TYR A 182 -24.00 8.45 46.51
N ILE A 183 -24.49 9.65 46.20
CA ILE A 183 -25.49 10.34 47.01
C ILE A 183 -26.81 9.58 47.01
N ALA A 184 -27.29 9.10 45.86
CA ALA A 184 -28.54 8.33 45.78
C ALA A 184 -28.44 7.01 46.57
N ALA A 185 -27.40 6.22 46.31
CA ALA A 185 -27.18 4.96 47.02
C ALA A 185 -26.88 5.18 48.51
N GLY A 186 -26.04 6.16 48.83
CA GLY A 186 -25.67 6.49 50.20
C GLY A 186 -26.85 6.99 51.02
N THR A 187 -27.71 7.85 50.44
CA THR A 187 -28.92 8.33 51.12
C THR A 187 -29.85 7.17 51.46
N GLN A 188 -29.98 6.17 50.58
CA GLN A 188 -30.79 4.97 50.88
C GLN A 188 -30.22 4.16 52.03
N VAL A 189 -28.91 3.87 52.00
CA VAL A 189 -28.24 3.10 53.07
C VAL A 189 -28.30 3.86 54.41
N VAL A 190 -28.08 5.17 54.39
CA VAL A 190 -28.14 6.03 55.57
C VAL A 190 -29.55 6.05 56.14
N TRP A 191 -30.59 6.17 55.30
CA TRP A 191 -31.98 6.15 55.75
C TRP A 191 -32.34 4.84 56.46
N ILE A 192 -31.95 3.70 55.86
CA ILE A 192 -32.16 2.37 56.45
C ILE A 192 -31.42 2.28 57.79
N GLY A 193 -30.15 2.72 57.84
CA GLY A 193 -29.34 2.68 59.05
C GLY A 193 -29.91 3.53 60.20
N LEU A 194 -30.38 4.75 59.92
CA LEU A 194 -30.97 5.61 60.95
C LEU A 194 -32.28 5.04 61.52
N ALA A 195 -33.07 4.38 60.68
CA ALA A 195 -34.31 3.76 61.13
C ALA A 195 -34.07 2.50 61.96
N GLU A 196 -33.14 1.63 61.56
CA GLU A 196 -32.76 0.42 62.32
C GLU A 196 -32.05 0.75 63.65
N LEU A 197 -31.26 1.83 63.69
CA LEU A 197 -30.64 2.33 64.92
C LEU A 197 -31.63 3.04 65.87
N GLY A 198 -32.90 3.18 65.46
CA GLY A 198 -33.96 3.80 66.27
C GLY A 198 -33.83 5.31 66.45
N TRP A 199 -32.94 5.98 65.70
CA TRP A 199 -32.75 7.42 65.76
C TRP A 199 -33.86 8.19 65.03
N GLN A 200 -34.55 7.54 64.09
CA GLN A 200 -35.62 8.12 63.30
C GLN A 200 -36.93 7.35 63.51
N THR A 201 -37.93 7.99 64.12
CA THR A 201 -39.28 7.42 64.37
C THR A 201 -40.29 7.77 63.27
N PHE A 202 -39.94 8.68 62.37
CA PHE A 202 -40.87 9.28 61.40
C PHE A 202 -41.25 8.37 60.22
N ASP A 203 -40.37 7.45 59.81
CA ASP A 203 -40.59 6.57 58.65
C ASP A 203 -40.23 5.13 59.01
N PRO A 204 -41.11 4.39 59.72
CA PRO A 204 -40.88 2.99 60.09
C PRO A 204 -40.83 2.07 58.86
N TYR A 205 -40.14 0.94 58.99
CA TYR A 205 -40.20 -0.15 57.99
C TYR A 205 -41.67 -0.48 57.67
N PRO A 206 -42.10 -0.47 56.39
CA PRO A 206 -41.32 -0.60 55.15
C PRO A 206 -40.93 0.71 54.42
N PHE A 207 -40.76 1.82 55.14
CA PHE A 207 -40.21 3.09 54.60
C PHE A 207 -41.06 3.73 53.48
N ALA A 208 -42.32 4.03 53.79
CA ALA A 208 -43.26 4.58 52.82
C ALA A 208 -42.82 5.96 52.29
N PHE A 209 -42.24 6.81 53.14
CA PHE A 209 -41.81 8.15 52.73
C PHE A 209 -40.55 8.10 51.87
N MET A 210 -39.58 7.26 52.24
CA MET A 210 -38.39 7.00 51.42
C MET A 210 -38.77 6.44 50.04
N SER A 211 -39.68 5.47 49.99
CA SER A 211 -40.17 4.87 48.75
C SER A 211 -40.88 5.88 47.86
N PHE A 212 -41.68 6.79 48.44
CA PHE A 212 -42.31 7.90 47.72
C PHE A 212 -41.27 8.84 47.11
N LEU A 213 -40.29 9.30 47.90
CA LEU A 213 -39.26 10.22 47.45
C LEU A 213 -38.41 9.61 46.32
N SER A 214 -38.08 8.34 46.45
CA SER A 214 -37.34 7.58 45.45
C SER A 214 -38.16 7.39 44.16
N THR A 215 -39.45 7.05 44.25
CA THR A 215 -40.33 6.96 43.06
C THR A 215 -40.46 8.32 42.35
N PHE A 216 -40.54 9.41 43.12
CA PHE A 216 -40.54 10.76 42.57
C PHE A 216 -39.22 11.08 41.85
N ALA A 217 -38.09 10.73 42.46
CA ALA A 217 -36.78 10.90 41.82
C ALA A 217 -36.67 10.07 40.53
N GLN A 218 -37.16 8.82 40.51
CA GLN A 218 -37.18 7.96 39.33
C GLN A 218 -37.96 8.59 38.17
N LEU A 219 -39.11 9.23 38.43
CA LEU A 219 -39.86 9.95 37.41
C LEU A 219 -39.01 11.05 36.77
N VAL A 220 -38.28 11.83 37.58
CA VAL A 220 -37.36 12.86 37.09
C VAL A 220 -36.23 12.23 36.28
N PHE A 221 -35.61 11.15 36.77
CA PHE A 221 -34.57 10.42 36.04
C PHE A 221 -35.07 9.93 34.67
N MET A 222 -36.28 9.39 34.60
CA MET A 222 -36.85 8.90 33.34
C MET A 222 -36.99 10.01 32.29
N ILE A 223 -37.48 11.19 32.68
CA ILE A 223 -37.59 12.36 31.79
C ILE A 223 -36.20 12.77 31.29
N VAL A 224 -35.23 12.85 32.20
CA VAL A 224 -33.86 13.28 31.91
C VAL A 224 -33.16 12.31 30.96
N ILE A 225 -33.29 11.00 31.22
CA ILE A 225 -32.77 9.93 30.37
C ILE A 225 -33.38 10.02 28.97
N MET A 226 -34.69 10.20 28.86
CA MET A 226 -35.37 10.31 27.56
C MET A 226 -34.86 11.50 26.74
N VAL A 227 -34.71 12.68 27.38
CA VAL A 227 -34.15 13.85 26.70
C VAL A 227 -32.68 13.64 26.33
N GLY A 228 -31.89 13.06 27.24
CA GLY A 228 -30.49 12.72 26.99
C GLY A 228 -30.31 11.78 25.79
N GLN A 229 -31.13 10.73 25.69
CA GLN A 229 -31.13 9.80 24.56
C GLN A 229 -31.49 10.49 23.24
N LYS A 230 -32.50 11.37 23.25
CA LYS A 230 -32.89 12.11 22.05
C LYS A 230 -31.77 13.00 21.53
N VAL A 231 -31.09 13.72 22.42
CA VAL A 231 -29.95 14.58 22.05
C VAL A 231 -28.79 13.74 21.50
N LEU A 232 -28.48 12.62 22.16
CA LEU A 232 -27.41 11.72 21.69
C LEU A 232 -27.73 11.08 20.33
N SER A 233 -29.00 10.72 20.09
CA SER A 233 -29.47 10.21 18.79
C SER A 233 -29.30 11.24 17.68
N LEU A 234 -29.71 12.49 17.90
CA LEU A 234 -29.56 13.56 16.92
C LEU A 234 -28.09 13.86 16.59
N ALA A 235 -27.21 13.78 17.59
CA ALA A 235 -25.76 13.88 17.37
C ALA A 235 -25.22 12.71 16.55
N GLY A 236 -25.70 11.49 16.82
CA GLY A 236 -25.36 10.28 16.06
C GLY A 236 -25.82 10.34 14.60
N ASP A 237 -27.05 10.82 14.35
CA ASP A 237 -27.61 10.94 13.01
C ASP A 237 -26.80 11.93 12.16
N ARG A 238 -26.53 13.14 12.68
CA ARG A 238 -25.71 14.13 11.96
C ARG A 238 -24.28 13.66 11.72
N ARG A 239 -23.70 12.93 12.66
CA ARG A 239 -22.37 12.35 12.48
C ARG A 239 -22.36 11.32 11.36
N SER A 240 -23.40 10.49 11.29
CA SER A 240 -23.55 9.49 10.23
C SER A 240 -23.72 10.15 8.86
N GLU A 241 -24.52 11.22 8.79
CA GLU A 241 -24.67 12.04 7.58
C GLU A 241 -23.34 12.67 7.15
N GLN A 242 -22.61 13.29 8.08
CA GLN A 242 -21.31 13.88 7.77
C GLN A 242 -20.30 12.84 7.27
N THR A 243 -20.22 11.70 7.94
CA THR A 243 -19.32 10.60 7.56
C THR A 243 -19.65 10.06 6.16
N PHE A 244 -20.95 9.96 5.84
CA PHE A 244 -21.41 9.57 4.50
C PHE A 244 -20.97 10.59 3.43
N LEU A 245 -21.15 11.88 3.69
CA LEU A 245 -20.76 12.96 2.77
C LEU A 245 -19.24 13.05 2.60
N ASP A 246 -18.47 12.80 3.67
CA ASP A 246 -17.01 12.72 3.63
C ASP A 246 -16.54 11.60 2.69
N ALA A 247 -17.11 10.40 2.86
CA ALA A 247 -16.81 9.24 2.01
C ALA A 247 -17.19 9.49 0.54
N GLU A 248 -18.36 10.10 0.29
CA GLU A 248 -18.79 10.46 -1.06
C GLU A 248 -17.83 11.45 -1.72
N ALA A 249 -17.38 12.47 -0.99
CA ALA A 249 -16.44 13.46 -1.50
C ALA A 249 -15.06 12.84 -1.80
N ILE A 250 -14.54 12.00 -0.91
CA ILE A 250 -13.27 11.28 -1.13
C ILE A 250 -13.38 10.42 -2.39
N LEU A 251 -14.46 9.64 -2.54
CA LEU A 251 -14.67 8.78 -3.70
C LEU A 251 -14.80 9.59 -5.00
N HIS A 252 -15.46 10.76 -4.94
CA HIS A 252 -15.55 11.67 -6.08
C HIS A 252 -14.17 12.15 -6.52
N GLU A 253 -13.31 12.60 -5.59
CA GLU A 253 -11.96 13.07 -5.91
C GLU A 253 -11.06 11.92 -6.41
N CYS A 254 -11.19 10.71 -5.86
CA CYS A 254 -10.49 9.53 -6.39
C CYS A 254 -10.88 9.21 -7.84
N ARG A 255 -12.19 9.28 -8.17
CA ARG A 255 -12.65 9.09 -9.56
C ARG A 255 -12.10 10.17 -10.50
N ARG A 256 -12.05 11.42 -10.05
CA ARG A 256 -11.48 12.55 -10.79
C ARG A 256 -9.99 12.33 -11.05
N MET A 257 -9.24 11.92 -10.04
CA MET A 257 -7.81 11.60 -10.17
C MET A 257 -7.59 10.45 -11.17
N LYS A 258 -8.37 9.37 -11.07
CA LYS A 258 -8.32 8.25 -12.03
C LYS A 258 -8.56 8.72 -13.47
N ALA A 259 -9.56 9.59 -13.69
CA ALA A 259 -9.87 10.09 -15.02
C ALA A 259 -8.71 10.91 -15.63
N ARG A 260 -8.01 11.70 -14.80
CA ARG A 260 -6.82 12.46 -15.23
C ARG A 260 -5.65 11.54 -15.58
N LEU A 261 -5.34 10.56 -14.73
CA LEU A 261 -4.27 9.59 -14.99
C LEU A 261 -4.49 8.84 -16.31
N VAL A 262 -5.71 8.35 -16.56
CA VAL A 262 -6.06 7.68 -17.82
C VAL A 262 -5.91 8.61 -19.03
N ALA A 263 -6.17 9.92 -18.87
CA ALA A 263 -5.95 10.88 -19.95
C ALA A 263 -4.46 11.15 -20.19
N GLN A 264 -3.65 11.23 -19.12
CA GLN A 264 -2.19 11.37 -19.20
C GLN A 264 -1.55 10.16 -19.89
N ASP A 265 -1.95 8.94 -19.53
CA ASP A 265 -1.42 7.71 -20.12
C ASP A 265 -1.59 7.72 -21.64
N ARG A 266 -2.76 8.14 -22.15
CA ARG A 266 -2.99 8.25 -23.61
C ARG A 266 -2.08 9.27 -24.29
N VAL A 267 -1.79 10.38 -23.62
CA VAL A 267 -0.87 11.41 -24.17
C VAL A 267 0.55 10.85 -24.19
N ILE A 268 0.99 10.19 -23.12
CA ILE A 268 2.30 9.55 -23.02
C ILE A 268 2.44 8.48 -24.10
N ASP A 269 1.44 7.62 -24.30
CA ASP A 269 1.42 6.62 -25.36
C ASP A 269 1.60 7.29 -26.74
N SER A 270 0.85 8.36 -27.02
CA SER A 270 0.95 9.09 -28.29
C SER A 270 2.30 9.77 -28.50
N LEU A 271 2.91 10.31 -27.44
CA LEU A 271 4.24 10.92 -27.49
C LEU A 271 5.33 9.85 -27.67
N SER A 272 5.18 8.69 -27.03
CA SER A 272 6.06 7.55 -27.19
C SER A 272 6.04 7.05 -28.64
N ASP A 273 4.85 6.85 -29.20
CA ASP A 273 4.67 6.42 -30.60
C ASP A 273 5.26 7.45 -31.58
N TYR A 274 5.01 8.74 -31.35
CA TYR A 274 5.56 9.82 -32.17
C TYR A 274 7.10 9.85 -32.12
N THR A 275 7.66 9.77 -30.92
CA THR A 275 9.11 9.78 -30.71
C THR A 275 9.76 8.56 -31.35
N ALA A 276 9.20 7.36 -31.17
CA ALA A 276 9.71 6.14 -31.79
C ALA A 276 9.69 6.21 -33.33
N ALA A 277 8.60 6.74 -33.91
CA ALA A 277 8.50 6.94 -35.35
C ALA A 277 9.53 7.95 -35.86
N GLN A 278 9.69 9.09 -35.16
CA GLN A 278 10.64 10.13 -35.53
C GLN A 278 12.10 9.67 -35.39
N VAL A 279 12.44 8.95 -34.32
CA VAL A 279 13.76 8.34 -34.11
C VAL A 279 14.07 7.32 -35.21
N THR A 280 13.12 6.44 -35.53
CA THR A 280 13.28 5.46 -36.61
C THR A 280 13.55 6.13 -37.96
N GLU A 281 12.81 7.20 -38.27
CA GLU A 281 12.96 7.94 -39.53
C GLU A 281 14.32 8.65 -39.62
N HIS A 282 14.77 9.33 -38.55
CA HIS A 282 16.09 9.97 -38.51
C HIS A 282 17.24 8.96 -38.62
N LEU A 283 17.12 7.83 -37.91
CA LEU A 283 18.11 6.75 -37.99
C LEU A 283 18.19 6.14 -39.40
N ALA A 284 17.03 5.90 -40.04
CA ALA A 284 16.98 5.38 -41.40
C ALA A 284 17.64 6.33 -42.42
N GLN A 285 17.41 7.64 -42.27
CA GLN A 285 18.03 8.67 -43.09
C GLN A 285 19.56 8.66 -42.97
N ALA A 286 20.07 8.60 -41.74
CA ALA A 286 21.50 8.63 -41.49
C ALA A 286 22.24 7.37 -41.97
N LEU A 287 21.65 6.19 -41.72
CA LEU A 287 22.18 4.93 -42.23
C LEU A 287 22.22 4.93 -43.76
N HIS A 288 21.21 5.51 -44.43
CA HIS A 288 21.21 5.68 -45.88
C HIS A 288 22.29 6.67 -46.35
N GLN A 289 22.47 7.79 -45.66
CA GLN A 289 23.47 8.80 -46.00
C GLN A 289 24.91 8.27 -45.84
N SER A 290 25.20 7.53 -44.78
CA SER A 290 26.50 6.86 -44.59
C SER A 290 26.80 5.86 -45.72
N ARG A 291 25.82 5.04 -46.11
CA ARG A 291 25.96 4.12 -47.26
C ARG A 291 26.21 4.83 -48.58
N MET A 292 25.60 6.00 -48.77
CA MET A 292 25.84 6.83 -49.95
C MET A 292 27.29 7.33 -50.00
N GLN A 293 27.82 7.80 -48.88
CA GLN A 293 29.20 8.28 -48.76
C GLN A 293 30.20 7.15 -49.01
N ALA A 294 30.04 5.99 -48.36
CA ALA A 294 30.93 4.84 -48.53
C ALA A 294 30.96 4.29 -49.98
N ARG A 295 29.87 4.49 -50.76
CA ARG A 295 29.79 4.08 -52.17
C ARG A 295 30.30 5.13 -53.15
N ALA A 296 30.29 6.41 -52.77
CA ALA A 296 30.86 7.49 -53.58
C ALA A 296 32.39 7.35 -53.70
N ASP A 297 33.05 6.88 -52.65
CA ASP A 297 34.51 6.67 -52.62
C ASP A 297 34.96 5.43 -53.42
N ALA A 298 34.05 4.49 -53.70
CA ALA A 298 34.39 3.18 -54.23
C ALA A 298 34.37 3.08 -55.77
N THR A 299 33.69 3.93 -56.54
CA THR A 299 33.76 3.92 -58.02
C THR A 299 33.22 5.20 -58.67
N LEU A 300 34.00 5.77 -59.58
CA LEU A 300 33.68 6.94 -60.44
C LEU A 300 32.84 6.58 -61.69
N GLU A 301 32.04 5.51 -61.64
CA GLU A 301 31.16 5.08 -62.73
C GLU A 301 29.76 4.72 -62.23
N LEU A 302 28.75 5.18 -62.98
CA LEU A 302 27.32 4.85 -62.96
C LEU A 302 26.40 5.74 -62.10
N VAL A 303 26.15 6.92 -62.66
CA VAL A 303 24.81 7.53 -62.72
C VAL A 303 23.79 6.45 -63.15
N VAL A 304 22.61 6.46 -62.54
CA VAL A 304 21.45 5.55 -62.75
C VAL A 304 21.40 4.27 -61.88
N ARG A 305 21.53 4.38 -60.56
CA ARG A 305 20.91 3.42 -59.62
C ARG A 305 19.83 4.12 -58.78
N PRO A 306 18.56 3.66 -58.79
CA PRO A 306 17.49 4.25 -57.97
C PRO A 306 17.80 4.27 -56.47
N SER A 307 18.61 3.33 -55.99
CA SER A 307 19.05 3.19 -54.59
C SER A 307 20.17 4.15 -54.17
N LEU A 308 20.70 4.97 -55.09
CA LEU A 308 21.74 5.97 -54.82
C LEU A 308 21.22 7.41 -54.90
N ARG A 309 19.93 7.61 -54.61
CA ARG A 309 19.32 8.96 -54.56
C ARG A 309 19.30 9.51 -53.14
N PRO A 310 19.25 10.84 -52.96
CA PRO A 310 18.96 11.45 -51.66
C PRO A 310 17.68 10.88 -51.04
N TRP A 311 17.62 10.78 -49.71
CA TRP A 311 16.52 10.10 -49.00
C TRP A 311 15.12 10.60 -49.42
N HIS A 312 14.97 11.89 -49.64
CA HIS A 312 13.71 12.53 -50.03
C HIS A 312 13.23 12.19 -51.46
N GLU A 313 14.13 11.69 -52.32
CA GLU A 313 13.82 11.32 -53.72
C GLU A 313 13.68 9.80 -53.93
N LEU A 314 13.81 9.01 -52.85
CA LEU A 314 13.64 7.56 -52.90
C LEU A 314 12.15 7.17 -53.04
N PRO A 315 11.85 6.11 -53.82
CA PRO A 315 10.55 5.44 -53.78
C PRO A 315 10.16 5.01 -52.35
N GLU A 316 8.85 5.03 -52.05
CA GLU A 316 8.34 4.70 -50.72
C GLU A 316 8.73 3.30 -50.25
N GLU A 317 8.77 2.34 -51.16
CA GLU A 317 9.18 0.95 -50.88
C GLU A 317 10.62 0.88 -50.33
N LEU A 318 11.54 1.69 -50.87
CA LEU A 318 12.94 1.74 -50.41
C LEU A 318 13.08 2.53 -49.11
N ARG A 319 12.24 3.53 -48.87
CA ARG A 319 12.19 4.25 -47.59
C ARG A 319 11.65 3.38 -46.46
N GLU A 320 10.61 2.59 -46.72
CA GLU A 320 10.09 1.62 -45.74
C GLU A 320 11.12 0.53 -45.42
N ALA A 321 11.82 0.02 -46.43
CA ALA A 321 12.93 -0.92 -46.21
C ALA A 321 14.06 -0.30 -45.37
N GLY A 322 14.35 1.00 -45.57
CA GLY A 322 15.29 1.75 -44.73
C GLY A 322 14.82 1.92 -43.28
N ARG A 323 13.54 2.26 -43.07
CA ARG A 323 12.92 2.32 -41.74
C ARG A 323 12.93 0.96 -41.04
N GLN A 324 12.62 -0.11 -41.76
CA GLN A 324 12.67 -1.47 -41.23
C GLN A 324 14.09 -1.82 -40.80
N HIS A 325 15.10 -1.51 -41.62
CA HIS A 325 16.50 -1.71 -41.24
C HIS A 325 16.88 -0.91 -39.98
N ALA A 326 16.45 0.35 -39.86
CA ALA A 326 16.71 1.16 -38.67
C ALA A 326 16.13 0.55 -37.38
N ARG A 327 14.92 -0.03 -37.42
CA ARG A 327 14.33 -0.76 -36.27
C ARG A 327 15.20 -1.95 -35.86
N MET A 328 15.68 -2.69 -36.84
CA MET A 328 16.43 -3.93 -36.64
C MET A 328 17.85 -3.71 -36.15
N VAL A 329 18.43 -2.54 -36.40
CA VAL A 329 19.74 -2.17 -35.83
C VAL A 329 19.69 -2.23 -34.30
N GLY A 330 18.60 -1.76 -33.68
CA GLY A 330 18.40 -1.87 -32.23
C GLY A 330 18.38 -3.33 -31.74
N ASP A 331 17.59 -4.19 -32.40
CA ASP A 331 17.49 -5.62 -32.08
C ASP A 331 18.84 -6.35 -32.24
N SER A 332 19.59 -6.00 -33.29
CA SER A 332 20.87 -6.63 -33.60
C SER A 332 21.96 -6.19 -32.60
N LEU A 333 21.93 -4.94 -32.14
CA LEU A 333 22.78 -4.46 -31.04
C LEU A 333 22.43 -5.16 -29.73
N ALA A 334 21.14 -5.35 -29.43
CA ALA A 334 20.71 -6.05 -28.22
C ALA A 334 21.21 -7.51 -28.20
N ALA A 335 21.26 -8.17 -29.36
CA ALA A 335 21.77 -9.54 -29.50
C ALA A 335 23.26 -9.67 -29.14
N ILE A 336 24.05 -8.59 -29.26
CA ILE A 336 25.45 -8.52 -28.82
C ILE A 336 25.62 -7.81 -27.46
N GLY A 337 24.55 -7.66 -26.69
CA GLY A 337 24.59 -7.03 -25.36
C GLY A 337 24.79 -5.51 -25.37
N CYS A 338 24.49 -4.86 -26.50
CA CYS A 338 24.58 -3.42 -26.66
C CYS A 338 23.19 -2.78 -26.76
N LEU A 339 22.98 -1.61 -26.15
CA LEU A 339 21.77 -0.82 -26.33
C LEU A 339 22.09 0.50 -27.03
N MET A 340 21.20 0.91 -27.93
CA MET A 340 21.23 2.22 -28.54
C MET A 340 20.44 3.19 -27.67
N PHE A 341 21.07 4.30 -27.26
CA PHE A 341 20.49 5.31 -26.37
C PHE A 341 20.57 6.70 -27.03
N PRO A 342 19.49 7.50 -27.05
CA PRO A 342 19.54 8.86 -27.58
C PRO A 342 20.35 9.77 -26.65
N THR A 343 21.35 10.47 -27.20
CA THR A 343 22.13 11.47 -26.47
C THR A 343 21.29 12.73 -26.29
N SER A 344 20.77 12.96 -25.08
CA SER A 344 20.12 14.22 -24.74
C SER A 344 21.17 15.28 -24.39
N GLU A 345 21.07 16.48 -24.97
CA GLU A 345 21.89 17.65 -24.59
C GLU A 345 21.72 18.11 -23.12
N VAL A 346 20.96 17.41 -22.26
CA VAL A 346 20.56 17.86 -20.92
C VAL A 346 21.19 17.05 -19.77
N ILE A 347 22.29 16.33 -19.99
CA ILE A 347 23.10 15.79 -18.88
C ILE A 347 24.31 16.72 -18.68
N SER A 348 24.18 17.67 -17.77
CA SER A 348 25.29 18.46 -17.26
C SER A 348 26.36 17.52 -16.71
N VAL A 349 27.60 17.71 -17.15
CA VAL A 349 28.80 16.88 -16.88
C VAL A 349 29.27 16.92 -15.41
N GLU A 350 28.40 17.30 -14.46
CA GLU A 350 28.76 17.53 -13.05
C GLU A 350 28.30 16.40 -12.10
N ASP A 351 27.38 15.51 -12.50
CA ASP A 351 26.83 14.46 -11.62
C ASP A 351 27.29 13.02 -11.92
N LEU A 352 28.14 12.81 -12.93
CA LEU A 352 28.79 11.51 -13.15
C LEU A 352 30.23 11.59 -12.64
N GLY A 353 30.41 11.20 -11.38
CA GLY A 353 31.72 11.11 -10.74
C GLY A 353 32.71 10.29 -11.57
N GLU A 354 33.87 10.89 -11.84
CA GLU A 354 35.12 10.31 -12.33
C GLU A 354 35.00 9.00 -13.14
N VAL A 355 34.46 9.10 -14.36
CA VAL A 355 34.87 8.23 -15.46
C VAL A 355 35.64 9.11 -16.45
N GLY A 356 36.93 8.79 -16.61
CA GLY A 356 37.89 9.58 -17.36
C GLY A 356 37.37 10.06 -18.71
N GLY A 357 37.62 11.34 -18.97
CA GLY A 357 37.28 12.00 -20.22
C GLY A 357 37.89 11.34 -21.46
N GLY A 358 37.16 11.46 -22.55
CA GLY A 358 37.53 10.96 -23.86
C GLY A 358 36.30 10.39 -24.54
N ASP A 359 35.89 11.05 -25.62
CA ASP A 359 34.94 10.57 -26.61
C ASP A 359 35.40 9.18 -27.11
N MET A 360 35.00 8.11 -26.40
CA MET A 360 35.30 6.73 -26.75
C MET A 360 34.03 6.15 -27.36
N LEU A 361 33.86 6.39 -28.66
CA LEU A 361 32.96 5.59 -29.49
C LEU A 361 33.20 4.11 -29.19
N LEU A 362 32.13 3.39 -28.84
CA LEU A 362 32.20 1.96 -28.56
C LEU A 362 32.77 1.24 -29.77
N ALA A 363 33.94 0.60 -29.62
CA ALA A 363 34.49 -0.27 -30.65
C ALA A 363 33.97 -1.70 -30.43
N PHE A 364 33.42 -2.31 -31.48
CA PHE A 364 33.04 -3.73 -31.45
C PHE A 364 34.28 -4.61 -31.51
N GLU A 365 34.29 -5.65 -30.67
CA GLU A 365 35.29 -6.70 -30.76
C GLU A 365 35.13 -7.49 -32.07
N GLU A 366 36.18 -8.18 -32.50
CA GLU A 366 36.19 -8.95 -33.76
C GLU A 366 35.01 -9.93 -33.86
N HIS A 367 34.74 -10.65 -32.77
CA HIS A 367 33.65 -11.61 -32.70
C HIS A 367 32.27 -10.94 -32.79
N GLU A 368 32.09 -9.80 -32.12
CA GLU A 368 30.82 -9.05 -32.09
C GLU A 368 30.51 -8.45 -33.46
N ALA A 369 31.52 -7.88 -34.13
CA ALA A 369 31.39 -7.35 -35.47
C ALA A 369 31.02 -8.46 -36.48
N GLN A 370 31.53 -9.68 -36.30
CA GLN A 370 31.17 -10.83 -37.13
C GLN A 370 29.74 -11.31 -36.88
N VAL A 371 29.30 -11.41 -35.61
CA VAL A 371 27.94 -11.79 -35.25
C VAL A 371 26.93 -10.76 -35.74
N LEU A 372 27.21 -9.47 -35.52
CA LEU A 372 26.35 -8.37 -35.94
C LEU A 372 26.27 -8.27 -37.47
N ALA A 373 27.38 -8.44 -38.20
CA ALA A 373 27.39 -8.48 -39.66
C ALA A 373 26.61 -9.67 -40.25
N ARG A 374 26.70 -10.84 -39.60
CA ARG A 374 25.92 -12.02 -39.96
C ARG A 374 24.43 -11.77 -39.76
N LEU A 375 24.04 -11.27 -38.58
CA LEU A 375 22.65 -10.94 -38.27
C LEU A 375 22.09 -9.95 -39.29
N GLU A 376 22.78 -8.85 -39.58
CA GLU A 376 22.33 -7.89 -40.59
C GLU A 376 22.18 -8.50 -42.00
N HIS A 377 23.07 -9.42 -42.38
CA HIS A 377 23.03 -10.07 -43.69
C HIS A 377 21.87 -11.06 -43.81
N GLU A 378 21.66 -11.91 -42.81
CA GLU A 378 20.53 -12.84 -42.73
C GLU A 378 19.18 -12.10 -42.74
N HIS A 379 19.12 -10.96 -42.07
CA HIS A 379 17.97 -10.08 -42.08
C HIS A 379 17.72 -9.43 -43.45
N ARG A 380 18.78 -9.01 -44.17
CA ARG A 380 18.67 -8.52 -45.56
C ARG A 380 18.20 -9.60 -46.53
N LEU A 381 18.58 -10.85 -46.31
CA LEU A 381 18.08 -12.02 -47.06
C LEU A 381 16.60 -12.28 -46.80
N SER A 382 16.15 -12.13 -45.54
CA SER A 382 14.78 -12.40 -45.11
C SER A 382 13.79 -11.26 -45.45
N GLY A 383 14.27 -10.02 -45.56
CA GLY A 383 13.47 -8.83 -45.83
C GLY A 383 13.14 -8.62 -47.30
N GLY A 384 12.17 -9.38 -47.81
CA GLY A 384 11.39 -9.12 -49.04
C GLY A 384 12.15 -8.90 -50.37
N PRO A 385 11.49 -9.08 -51.53
CA PRO A 385 12.10 -8.85 -52.83
C PRO A 385 12.26 -7.35 -53.08
N ASP A 386 13.48 -6.82 -52.94
CA ASP A 386 13.84 -5.51 -53.50
C ASP A 386 13.86 -5.64 -55.04
N PRO A 387 12.96 -4.97 -55.78
CA PRO A 387 12.83 -5.11 -57.25
C PRO A 387 14.07 -4.65 -58.01
N TYR A 388 14.97 -3.91 -57.34
CA TYR A 388 16.19 -3.36 -57.92
C TYR A 388 17.45 -4.12 -57.48
N ARG A 389 17.31 -5.18 -56.67
CA ARG A 389 18.40 -6.03 -56.21
C ARG A 389 18.88 -6.92 -57.36
N ARG A 390 20.13 -6.72 -57.80
CA ARG A 390 20.70 -7.53 -58.88
C ARG A 390 20.99 -8.95 -58.34
N GLY A 391 20.51 -9.98 -59.04
CA GLY A 391 20.44 -11.38 -58.58
C GLY A 391 21.75 -12.15 -58.36
N GLY A 392 22.72 -11.57 -57.64
CA GLY A 392 23.94 -12.23 -57.19
C GLY A 392 24.23 -12.10 -55.68
N ASP A 393 23.48 -11.27 -54.95
CA ASP A 393 23.74 -10.93 -53.53
C ASP A 393 22.94 -11.78 -52.51
N LEU A 394 22.28 -12.87 -52.95
CA LEU A 394 21.34 -13.66 -52.15
C LEU A 394 21.93 -14.97 -51.58
N ALA A 395 23.25 -15.07 -51.51
CA ALA A 395 23.90 -16.23 -50.91
C ALA A 395 23.77 -16.18 -49.37
N PRO A 396 23.44 -17.31 -48.71
CA PRO A 396 23.57 -17.45 -47.26
C PRO A 396 24.97 -17.02 -46.79
N TRP A 397 25.10 -16.55 -45.55
CA TRP A 397 26.35 -16.01 -45.00
C TRP A 397 27.57 -16.94 -45.22
N ASP A 398 27.35 -18.25 -45.18
CA ASP A 398 28.38 -19.27 -45.33
C ASP A 398 28.89 -19.42 -46.78
N GLU A 399 28.12 -18.97 -47.76
CA GLU A 399 28.42 -19.04 -49.20
C GLU A 399 29.01 -17.73 -49.77
N LEU A 400 29.12 -16.68 -48.94
CA LEU A 400 29.72 -15.41 -49.32
C LEU A 400 31.24 -15.54 -49.51
N SER A 401 31.78 -14.80 -50.49
CA SER A 401 33.24 -14.66 -50.64
C SER A 401 33.86 -13.99 -49.41
N ASP A 402 35.10 -14.35 -49.08
CA ASP A 402 35.84 -13.76 -47.95
C ASP A 402 35.91 -12.24 -48.03
N ARG A 403 36.03 -11.69 -49.25
CA ARG A 403 35.99 -10.25 -49.50
C ARG A 403 34.64 -9.63 -49.12
N ALA A 404 33.53 -10.29 -49.44
CA ALA A 404 32.19 -9.81 -49.11
C ALA A 404 31.91 -9.87 -47.60
N ARG A 405 32.37 -10.94 -46.92
CA ARG A 405 32.28 -11.04 -45.45
C ARG A 405 33.10 -9.96 -44.75
N ALA A 406 34.35 -9.75 -45.18
CA ALA A 406 35.20 -8.68 -44.63
C ALA A 406 34.57 -7.29 -44.81
N GLN A 407 33.98 -7.01 -45.97
CA GLN A 407 33.25 -5.75 -46.21
C GLN A 407 32.02 -5.58 -45.33
N ALA A 408 31.28 -6.66 -45.05
CA ALA A 408 30.12 -6.61 -44.15
C ALA A 408 30.55 -6.36 -42.69
N VAL A 409 31.63 -7.00 -42.24
CA VAL A 409 32.21 -6.77 -40.91
C VAL A 409 32.73 -5.33 -40.77
N ASP A 410 33.43 -4.82 -41.78
CA ASP A 410 33.91 -3.43 -41.77
C ASP A 410 32.75 -2.44 -41.73
N ALA A 411 31.68 -2.65 -42.50
CA ALA A 411 30.51 -1.77 -42.49
C ALA A 411 29.86 -1.65 -41.10
N VAL A 412 29.80 -2.76 -40.36
CA VAL A 412 29.27 -2.80 -39.00
C VAL A 412 30.18 -2.12 -37.98
N ARG A 413 31.51 -2.15 -38.18
CA ARG A 413 32.46 -1.42 -37.31
C ARG A 413 32.27 0.09 -37.34
N TYR A 414 31.79 0.65 -38.45
CA TYR A 414 31.49 2.07 -38.57
C TYR A 414 30.12 2.46 -37.99
N LEU A 415 29.28 1.48 -37.65
CA LEU A 415 27.92 1.73 -37.15
C LEU A 415 27.87 2.63 -35.90
N PRO A 416 28.73 2.47 -34.87
CA PRO A 416 28.71 3.34 -33.69
C PRO A 416 29.00 4.81 -34.04
N THR A 417 29.88 5.06 -35.00
CA THR A 417 30.19 6.40 -35.50
C THR A 417 28.98 7.02 -36.21
N VAL A 418 28.32 6.25 -37.06
CA VAL A 418 27.11 6.69 -37.77
C VAL A 418 25.97 6.98 -36.79
N LEU A 419 25.86 6.21 -35.71
CA LEU A 419 24.85 6.46 -34.67
C LEU A 419 25.16 7.73 -33.87
N ALA A 420 26.43 7.97 -33.52
CA ALA A 420 26.84 9.15 -32.78
C ALA A 420 26.58 10.46 -33.54
N ASP A 421 26.80 10.45 -34.87
CA ASP A 421 26.51 11.61 -35.74
C ASP A 421 25.03 12.03 -35.74
N VAL A 422 24.13 11.15 -35.30
CA VAL A 422 22.66 11.36 -35.28
C VAL A 422 22.15 11.59 -33.86
N GLY A 423 23.06 11.69 -32.88
CA GLY A 423 22.71 11.84 -31.48
C GLY A 423 22.26 10.53 -30.84
N PHE A 424 22.85 9.39 -31.23
CA PHE A 424 22.70 8.12 -30.54
C PHE A 424 24.04 7.58 -30.07
N GLN A 425 24.12 7.16 -28.81
CA GLN A 425 25.26 6.45 -28.26
C GLN A 425 24.95 4.97 -28.14
N VAL A 426 25.91 4.12 -28.52
CA VAL A 426 25.84 2.68 -28.23
C VAL A 426 26.49 2.42 -26.88
N LEU A 427 25.71 1.93 -25.93
CA LEU A 427 26.18 1.56 -24.61
C LEU A 427 26.28 0.05 -24.52
N ARG A 428 27.43 -0.44 -24.07
CA ARG A 428 27.60 -1.84 -23.69
C ARG A 428 26.92 -2.04 -22.34
N LEU A 429 25.94 -2.94 -22.26
CA LEU A 429 25.48 -3.40 -20.95
C LEU A 429 26.65 -4.14 -20.30
N GLY A 430 27.18 -3.59 -19.20
CA GLY A 430 28.34 -4.17 -18.52
C GLY A 430 28.15 -5.67 -18.24
N ALA A 431 29.02 -6.49 -18.86
CA ALA A 431 29.42 -7.85 -18.48
C ALA A 431 28.37 -8.78 -17.83
N GLY A 432 27.11 -8.74 -18.28
CA GLY A 432 26.01 -9.48 -17.69
C GLY A 432 25.20 -10.33 -18.65
N ALA A 433 25.62 -10.47 -19.92
CA ALA A 433 24.98 -11.35 -20.90
C ALA A 433 25.48 -12.81 -20.81
N ASP A 434 26.74 -13.02 -20.40
CA ASP A 434 27.36 -14.34 -20.25
C ASP A 434 27.11 -14.96 -18.86
N GLY A 435 25.84 -15.13 -18.51
CA GLY A 435 25.45 -15.79 -17.26
C GLY A 435 24.19 -16.63 -17.44
N VAL A 436 24.05 -17.65 -16.60
CA VAL A 436 22.86 -18.53 -16.59
C VAL A 436 21.61 -17.68 -16.32
N GLY A 437 20.58 -17.86 -17.14
CA GLY A 437 19.28 -17.16 -17.06
C GLY A 437 18.09 -18.11 -17.07
N GLU A 438 16.88 -17.58 -17.16
CA GLU A 438 15.61 -18.34 -17.12
C GLU A 438 15.57 -19.45 -18.18
N SER A 439 16.13 -19.19 -19.37
CA SER A 439 16.16 -20.14 -20.48
C SER A 439 16.94 -21.43 -20.21
N ASP A 440 17.83 -21.42 -19.21
CA ASP A 440 18.65 -22.57 -18.85
C ASP A 440 17.94 -23.54 -17.88
N PHE A 441 16.76 -23.15 -17.36
CA PHE A 441 15.95 -23.94 -16.45
C PHE A 441 14.66 -24.40 -17.11
N THR A 442 14.12 -25.54 -16.66
CA THR A 442 12.73 -25.88 -17.02
C THR A 442 11.75 -24.94 -16.31
N PRO A 443 10.54 -24.71 -16.86
CA PRO A 443 9.54 -23.85 -16.21
C PRO A 443 9.19 -24.29 -14.79
N ALA A 444 9.20 -25.59 -14.51
CA ALA A 444 8.96 -26.14 -13.17
C ALA A 444 10.10 -25.83 -12.20
N GLU A 445 11.35 -25.93 -12.65
CA GLU A 445 12.54 -25.59 -11.86
C GLU A 445 12.60 -24.09 -11.57
N TRP A 446 12.31 -23.26 -12.57
CA TRP A 446 12.26 -21.80 -12.42
C TRP A 446 11.22 -21.36 -11.39
N ALA A 447 10.05 -21.99 -11.39
CA ALA A 447 9.01 -21.74 -10.39
C ALA A 447 9.47 -22.04 -8.95
N VAL A 448 10.27 -23.10 -8.76
CA VAL A 448 10.84 -23.48 -7.45
C VAL A 448 11.88 -22.47 -6.99
N LEU A 449 12.76 -22.00 -7.89
CA LEU A 449 13.76 -20.96 -7.59
C LEU A 449 13.08 -19.66 -7.15
N ARG A 450 12.05 -19.25 -7.88
CA ARG A 450 11.27 -18.06 -7.56
C ARG A 450 10.57 -18.17 -6.21
N GLN A 451 9.95 -19.33 -5.93
CA GLN A 451 9.27 -19.56 -4.66
C GLN A 451 10.23 -19.56 -3.47
N ALA A 452 11.49 -20.00 -3.67
CA ALA A 452 12.50 -19.99 -2.62
C ALA A 452 12.88 -18.56 -2.17
N LEU A 453 12.87 -17.57 -3.06
CA LEU A 453 13.14 -16.16 -2.74
C LEU A 453 12.06 -15.61 -1.80
N THR A 454 10.79 -15.82 -2.16
CA THR A 454 9.65 -15.41 -1.33
C THR A 454 9.65 -16.18 0.01
N ALA A 455 9.94 -17.48 -0.02
CA ALA A 455 9.98 -18.30 1.18
C ALA A 455 11.08 -17.86 2.16
N ALA A 456 12.24 -17.41 1.67
CA ALA A 456 13.31 -16.90 2.51
C ALA A 456 12.89 -15.66 3.30
N GLY A 457 12.24 -14.68 2.66
CA GLY A 457 11.76 -13.48 3.34
C GLY A 457 10.55 -13.73 4.23
N VAL A 458 9.54 -14.46 3.75
CA VAL A 458 8.32 -14.75 4.50
C VAL A 458 8.59 -15.59 5.75
N LEU A 459 9.55 -16.52 5.70
CA LEU A 459 9.93 -17.32 6.87
C LEU A 459 10.49 -16.44 8.00
N VAL A 460 11.30 -15.43 7.66
CA VAL A 460 11.84 -14.49 8.65
C VAL A 460 10.75 -13.57 9.19
N ALA A 461 9.89 -13.03 8.32
CA ALA A 461 8.76 -12.18 8.74
C ALA A 461 7.79 -12.91 9.70
N LEU A 462 7.56 -14.21 9.50
CA LEU A 462 6.70 -15.00 10.39
C LEU A 462 7.32 -15.33 11.75
N ALA A 463 8.60 -15.06 11.98
CA ALA A 463 9.31 -15.47 13.19
C ALA A 463 8.75 -14.81 14.47
N GLU A 464 8.17 -13.61 14.35
CA GLU A 464 7.53 -12.88 15.46
C GLU A 464 6.05 -13.21 15.65
N GLY A 465 5.42 -13.84 14.65
CA GLY A 465 4.08 -14.42 14.71
C GLY A 465 3.07 -13.80 13.76
N GLU A 466 3.22 -12.52 13.40
CA GLU A 466 2.47 -11.86 12.34
C GLU A 466 3.46 -11.22 11.36
N VAL A 467 3.12 -11.22 10.08
CA VAL A 467 3.93 -10.59 9.03
C VAL A 467 3.65 -9.09 9.02
N ASP A 468 4.67 -8.28 9.26
CA ASP A 468 4.53 -6.82 9.14
C ASP A 468 4.51 -6.39 7.66
N ALA A 469 3.75 -5.34 7.36
CA ALA A 469 3.75 -4.71 6.05
C ALA A 469 5.11 -4.10 5.71
N GLU A 470 5.84 -3.57 6.71
CA GLU A 470 7.17 -2.97 6.49
C GLU A 470 8.22 -4.00 6.06
N GLU A 471 8.20 -5.18 6.67
CA GLU A 471 9.04 -6.34 6.34
C GLU A 471 8.83 -6.84 4.91
N ILE A 472 7.56 -6.93 4.49
CA ILE A 472 7.21 -7.30 3.12
C ILE A 472 7.63 -6.20 2.14
N VAL A 473 7.43 -4.92 2.48
CA VAL A 473 7.88 -3.80 1.64
C VAL A 473 9.39 -3.79 1.45
N ALA A 474 10.18 -4.06 2.50
CA ALA A 474 11.64 -4.14 2.42
C ALA A 474 12.10 -5.27 1.47
N MET A 475 11.52 -6.46 1.59
CA MET A 475 11.77 -7.55 0.65
C MET A 475 11.43 -7.17 -0.79
N VAL A 476 10.28 -6.51 -1.01
CA VAL A 476 9.84 -6.06 -2.34
C VAL A 476 10.80 -5.03 -2.94
N GLN A 477 11.28 -4.08 -2.13
CA GLN A 477 12.25 -3.07 -2.57
C GLN A 477 13.57 -3.72 -2.96
N LEU A 478 14.10 -4.63 -2.15
CA LEU A 478 15.34 -5.35 -2.46
C LEU A 478 15.22 -6.16 -3.76
N LEU A 479 14.12 -6.91 -3.95
CA LEU A 479 13.88 -7.65 -5.19
C LEU A 479 13.77 -6.71 -6.40
N ARG A 480 13.12 -5.55 -6.25
CA ARG A 480 13.00 -4.57 -7.33
C ARG A 480 14.34 -3.91 -7.67
N GLU A 481 15.16 -3.61 -6.69
CA GLU A 481 16.50 -3.06 -6.91
C GLU A 481 17.42 -4.10 -7.56
N ALA A 482 17.36 -5.34 -7.07
CA ALA A 482 18.13 -6.45 -7.61
C ALA A 482 17.72 -6.79 -9.05
N SER A 483 16.46 -6.64 -9.44
CA SER A 483 16.03 -6.91 -10.82
C SER A 483 16.64 -5.95 -11.84
N VAL A 484 17.00 -4.74 -11.41
CA VAL A 484 17.57 -3.70 -12.28
C VAL A 484 19.10 -3.69 -12.19
N ASN A 485 19.66 -3.71 -10.98
CA ASN A 485 21.06 -3.35 -10.73
C ASN A 485 21.96 -4.53 -10.33
N HIS A 486 21.42 -5.72 -10.08
CA HIS A 486 22.24 -6.82 -9.57
C HIS A 486 23.26 -7.29 -10.63
N PRO A 487 24.55 -7.51 -10.29
CA PRO A 487 25.59 -7.84 -11.28
C PRO A 487 25.35 -9.19 -11.98
N ARG A 488 24.76 -10.17 -11.28
CA ARG A 488 24.47 -11.51 -11.83
C ARG A 488 23.11 -11.57 -12.52
N ARG A 489 23.09 -12.11 -13.75
CA ARG A 489 21.90 -12.26 -14.60
C ARG A 489 20.82 -13.14 -13.97
N LEU A 490 21.21 -14.30 -13.43
CA LEU A 490 20.29 -15.23 -12.75
C LEU A 490 19.45 -14.52 -11.69
N VAL A 491 20.10 -13.72 -10.85
CA VAL A 491 19.44 -13.00 -9.75
C VAL A 491 18.55 -11.88 -10.29
N ARG A 492 18.98 -11.13 -11.32
CA ARG A 492 18.14 -10.09 -11.94
C ARG A 492 16.84 -10.67 -12.49
N GLU A 493 16.95 -11.74 -13.28
CA GLU A 493 15.78 -12.39 -13.92
C GLU A 493 14.87 -13.05 -12.88
N LEU A 494 15.44 -13.73 -11.87
CA LEU A 494 14.66 -14.29 -10.77
C LEU A 494 13.91 -13.23 -9.95
N ALA A 495 14.57 -12.10 -9.67
CA ALA A 495 13.97 -10.99 -8.92
C ALA A 495 12.90 -10.26 -9.75
N ALA A 496 13.09 -10.15 -11.07
CA ALA A 496 12.07 -9.62 -11.98
C ALA A 496 10.84 -10.52 -12.09
N ALA A 497 11.04 -11.84 -12.07
CA ALA A 497 9.98 -12.84 -12.20
C ALA A 497 9.25 -13.14 -10.88
N ALA A 498 9.80 -12.72 -9.74
CA ALA A 498 9.22 -12.93 -8.42
C ALA A 498 7.80 -12.33 -8.33
N SER A 499 6.79 -13.19 -8.16
CA SER A 499 5.42 -12.72 -7.93
C SER A 499 5.24 -12.33 -6.47
N PHE A 500 4.59 -11.20 -6.22
CA PHE A 500 4.23 -10.72 -4.89
C PHE A 500 3.08 -11.48 -4.22
N ASP A 501 2.63 -12.61 -4.80
CA ASP A 501 1.73 -13.53 -4.12
C ASP A 501 2.54 -14.36 -3.13
N THR A 502 2.54 -13.93 -1.88
CA THR A 502 3.23 -14.62 -0.77
C THR A 502 2.57 -15.96 -0.43
N GLY A 503 1.37 -16.24 -0.95
CA GLY A 503 0.60 -17.45 -0.65
C GLY A 503 0.13 -17.55 0.81
N LEU A 504 0.29 -16.46 1.58
CA LEU A 504 -0.06 -16.39 3.00
C LEU A 504 -1.56 -16.33 3.18
N ARG A 505 -2.11 -17.25 3.98
CA ARG A 505 -3.44 -17.12 4.57
C ARG A 505 -3.30 -16.41 5.91
N GLY A 506 -4.27 -15.58 6.29
CA GLY A 506 -4.21 -14.78 7.51
C GLY A 506 -4.06 -15.57 8.84
N ASP A 507 -4.12 -16.90 8.79
CA ASP A 507 -3.95 -17.82 9.91
C ASP A 507 -2.60 -18.61 9.87
N THR A 508 -1.71 -18.31 8.94
CA THR A 508 -0.46 -19.06 8.74
C THR A 508 0.51 -18.83 9.89
N ARG A 509 0.90 -19.90 10.60
CA ARG A 509 1.90 -19.85 11.68
C ARG A 509 3.27 -20.27 11.19
N TYR A 510 4.33 -19.74 11.82
CA TYR A 510 5.73 -20.10 11.55
C TYR A 510 5.95 -21.62 11.49
N ALA A 511 5.43 -22.37 12.48
CA ALA A 511 5.66 -23.82 12.59
C ALA A 511 5.05 -24.63 11.43
N ASP A 512 3.97 -24.13 10.82
CA ASP A 512 3.29 -24.77 9.70
C ASP A 512 3.98 -24.46 8.35
N TYR A 513 4.63 -23.29 8.27
CA TYR A 513 5.31 -22.80 7.07
C TYR A 513 6.77 -23.25 6.97
N GLU A 514 7.47 -23.35 8.11
CA GLU A 514 8.91 -23.62 8.21
C GLU A 514 9.36 -24.84 7.39
N LYS A 515 8.70 -26.00 7.57
CA LYS A 515 9.11 -27.23 6.88
C LYS A 515 9.00 -27.12 5.36
N THR A 516 7.93 -26.47 4.89
CA THR A 516 7.65 -26.28 3.47
C THR A 516 8.63 -25.29 2.85
N ALA A 517 8.86 -24.16 3.53
CA ALA A 517 9.81 -23.12 3.11
C ALA A 517 11.24 -23.67 3.00
N LEU A 518 11.73 -24.34 4.05
CA LEU A 518 13.08 -24.91 4.06
C LEU A 518 13.26 -26.03 3.02
N HIS A 519 12.19 -26.80 2.73
CA HIS A 519 12.23 -27.77 1.64
C HIS A 519 12.31 -27.09 0.26
N GLY A 520 11.54 -26.03 0.04
CA GLY A 520 11.62 -25.22 -1.18
C GLY A 520 13.01 -24.62 -1.41
N ILE A 521 13.61 -24.05 -0.36
CA ILE A 521 14.96 -23.46 -0.41
C ILE A 521 16.03 -24.53 -0.71
N ARG A 522 15.96 -25.71 -0.07
CA ARG A 522 16.87 -26.84 -0.37
C ARG A 522 16.75 -27.30 -1.82
N SER A 523 15.52 -27.48 -2.31
CA SER A 523 15.25 -27.91 -3.68
C SER A 523 15.76 -26.89 -4.69
N ALA A 524 15.56 -25.59 -4.45
CA ALA A 524 16.11 -24.51 -5.26
C ALA A 524 17.65 -24.54 -5.28
N ALA A 525 18.30 -24.67 -4.13
CA ALA A 525 19.77 -24.74 -4.06
C ALA A 525 20.33 -25.97 -4.80
N ALA A 526 19.64 -27.13 -4.73
CA ALA A 526 20.02 -28.34 -5.47
C ALA A 526 19.85 -28.17 -6.99
N ILE A 527 18.80 -27.46 -7.43
CA ILE A 527 18.59 -27.12 -8.85
C ILE A 527 19.72 -26.23 -9.36
N VAL A 528 20.06 -25.14 -8.64
CA VAL A 528 21.17 -24.26 -9.02
C VAL A 528 22.50 -25.02 -9.00
N ALA A 529 22.75 -25.87 -8.00
CA ALA A 529 23.97 -26.67 -7.95
C ALA A 529 24.15 -27.61 -9.15
N ARG A 530 23.04 -28.16 -9.68
CA ARG A 530 23.05 -29.07 -10.82
C ARG A 530 23.17 -28.34 -12.16
N VAL A 531 22.42 -27.25 -12.34
CA VAL A 531 22.30 -26.53 -13.63
C VAL A 531 23.39 -25.45 -13.76
N ALA A 532 23.72 -24.78 -12.67
CA ALA A 532 24.56 -23.58 -12.64
C ALA A 532 25.47 -23.53 -11.39
N PRO A 533 26.46 -24.44 -11.26
CA PRO A 533 27.28 -24.54 -10.06
C PRO A 533 28.09 -23.28 -9.76
N SER A 534 28.46 -22.49 -10.78
CA SER A 534 29.13 -21.19 -10.63
C SER A 534 28.25 -20.13 -9.98
N GLU A 535 26.93 -20.19 -10.17
CA GLU A 535 25.97 -19.22 -9.65
C GLU A 535 25.48 -19.57 -8.23
N LEU A 536 25.72 -20.80 -7.76
CA LEU A 536 25.22 -21.29 -6.46
C LEU A 536 25.67 -20.42 -5.28
N ALA A 537 26.93 -19.97 -5.29
CA ALA A 537 27.43 -19.08 -4.25
C ALA A 537 26.65 -17.75 -4.24
N GLY A 538 26.38 -17.20 -5.41
CA GLY A 538 25.63 -15.95 -5.55
C GLY A 538 24.16 -16.06 -5.17
N PHE A 539 23.52 -17.16 -5.56
CA PHE A 539 22.14 -17.45 -5.17
C PHE A 539 21.99 -17.59 -3.65
N ARG A 540 22.94 -18.27 -2.99
CA ARG A 540 22.97 -18.40 -1.52
C ARG A 540 23.11 -17.04 -0.83
N THR A 541 24.07 -16.23 -1.27
CA THR A 541 24.27 -14.87 -0.74
C THR A 541 23.01 -14.03 -0.90
N PHE A 542 22.32 -14.12 -2.04
CA PHE A 542 21.11 -13.35 -2.28
C PHE A 542 19.93 -13.78 -1.38
N LEU A 543 19.79 -15.08 -1.07
CA LEU A 543 18.81 -15.55 -0.09
C LEU A 543 19.11 -15.03 1.33
N ASP A 544 20.39 -14.95 1.69
CA ASP A 544 20.83 -14.37 2.97
C ASP A 544 20.56 -12.86 3.01
N GLU A 545 20.75 -12.14 1.91
CA GLU A 545 20.43 -10.71 1.76
C GLU A 545 18.93 -10.45 1.91
N ILE A 546 18.07 -11.26 1.29
CA ILE A 546 16.61 -11.17 1.47
C ILE A 546 16.21 -11.39 2.92
N ALA A 547 16.75 -12.42 3.56
CA ALA A 547 16.49 -12.72 4.96
C ALA A 547 16.96 -11.59 5.88
N ALA A 548 18.10 -10.97 5.57
CA ALA A 548 18.64 -9.83 6.33
C ALA A 548 17.79 -8.57 6.16
N ALA A 549 17.40 -8.22 4.93
CA ALA A 549 16.59 -7.04 4.65
C ALA A 549 15.22 -7.09 5.36
N VAL A 550 14.61 -8.27 5.44
CA VAL A 550 13.38 -8.47 6.21
C VAL A 550 13.60 -8.26 7.70
N ALA A 551 14.65 -8.87 8.28
CA ALA A 551 14.96 -8.69 9.71
C ALA A 551 15.42 -7.25 10.06
N GLU A 552 15.93 -6.50 9.09
CA GLU A 552 16.40 -5.12 9.27
C GLU A 552 15.32 -4.06 9.06
N ALA A 553 14.19 -4.40 8.44
CA ALA A 553 13.06 -3.48 8.24
C ALA A 553 12.63 -2.80 9.56
N ASN A 554 12.60 -3.56 10.67
CA ASN A 554 12.26 -3.07 12.01
C ASN A 554 13.38 -2.28 12.71
N ASN A 555 14.60 -2.29 12.17
CA ASN A 555 15.74 -1.51 12.66
C ASN A 555 15.80 -0.11 12.01
N GLU A 556 15.34 0.04 10.77
CA GLU A 556 15.48 1.27 9.99
C GLU A 556 14.25 2.22 10.09
N GLY A 557 13.09 1.72 10.51
CA GLY A 557 11.83 2.49 10.61
C GLY A 557 11.73 3.56 11.72
N GLY A 558 12.79 3.78 12.50
CA GLY A 558 12.78 4.75 13.60
C GLY A 558 13.17 6.17 13.17
N PHE A 559 12.23 7.13 13.20
CA PHE A 559 12.55 8.58 13.11
C PHE A 559 13.67 8.92 14.10
N PHE A 560 14.84 9.36 13.60
CA PHE A 560 16.06 9.66 14.37
C PHE A 560 16.68 8.51 15.19
N GLY A 561 16.42 7.24 14.83
CA GLY A 561 16.96 6.09 15.59
C GLY A 561 16.25 5.85 16.94
N LEU A 562 15.12 6.52 17.18
CA LEU A 562 14.25 6.27 18.33
C LEU A 562 13.10 5.35 17.89
N GLY A 563 13.36 4.05 17.87
CA GLY A 563 12.38 3.03 17.48
C GLY A 563 12.97 1.71 16.99
N ALA A 564 14.27 1.69 16.65
CA ALA A 564 14.98 0.49 16.21
C ALA A 564 14.84 -0.63 17.24
N ARG A 565 14.17 -1.72 16.85
CA ARG A 565 14.14 -2.94 17.65
C ARG A 565 15.28 -3.84 17.17
N PRO A 566 16.27 -4.14 18.02
CA PRO A 566 17.36 -5.02 17.63
C PRO A 566 16.80 -6.39 17.23
N ARG A 567 17.44 -7.01 16.23
CA ARG A 567 17.10 -8.34 15.72
C ARG A 567 16.76 -9.29 16.86
N THR A 568 15.62 -9.97 16.77
CA THR A 568 15.21 -10.87 17.84
C THR A 568 15.88 -12.25 17.70
N PRO A 569 16.04 -13.00 18.80
CA PRO A 569 16.60 -14.34 18.74
C PRO A 569 15.82 -15.29 17.82
N ARG A 570 14.54 -15.01 17.57
CA ARG A 570 13.68 -15.81 16.67
C ARG A 570 13.95 -15.50 15.21
N GLU A 571 14.06 -14.23 14.84
CA GLU A 571 14.48 -13.81 13.49
C GLU A 571 15.88 -14.35 13.16
N ALA A 572 16.82 -14.24 14.10
CA ALA A 572 18.18 -14.77 13.93
C ALA A 572 18.18 -16.29 13.69
N ALA A 573 17.35 -17.03 14.43
CA ALA A 573 17.20 -18.47 14.22
C ALA A 573 16.56 -18.81 12.87
N ALA A 574 15.58 -18.02 12.41
CA ALA A 574 14.97 -18.18 11.09
C ALA A 574 15.98 -17.91 9.96
N MET A 575 16.78 -16.85 10.07
CA MET A 575 17.87 -16.55 9.13
C MET A 575 18.90 -17.69 9.08
N GLU A 576 19.30 -18.22 10.24
CA GLU A 576 20.23 -19.36 10.30
C GLU A 576 19.63 -20.62 9.67
N ALA A 577 18.31 -20.83 9.82
CA ALA A 577 17.59 -21.92 9.18
C ALA A 577 17.56 -21.78 7.64
N VAL A 578 17.33 -20.56 7.12
CA VAL A 578 17.41 -20.26 5.67
C VAL A 578 18.81 -20.54 5.14
N ALA A 579 19.84 -19.99 5.78
CA ALA A 579 21.23 -20.20 5.39
C ALA A 579 21.65 -21.68 5.48
N GLY A 580 21.17 -22.38 6.52
CA GLY A 580 21.37 -23.82 6.71
C GLY A 580 20.73 -24.65 5.60
N ALA A 581 19.48 -24.35 5.24
CA ALA A 581 18.78 -25.02 4.14
C ALA A 581 19.46 -24.75 2.79
N ALA A 582 19.92 -23.53 2.52
CA ALA A 582 20.61 -23.20 1.27
C ALA A 582 21.96 -23.91 1.13
N ARG A 583 22.65 -24.21 2.26
CA ARG A 583 23.94 -24.94 2.29
C ARG A 583 23.79 -26.46 2.18
N GLN A 584 22.68 -27.03 2.63
CA GLN A 584 22.38 -28.47 2.51
C GLN A 584 21.91 -28.82 1.08
N SER A 585 22.79 -28.65 0.11
CA SER A 585 22.66 -29.24 -1.22
C SER A 585 23.06 -30.71 -1.11
N GLY A 586 22.06 -31.60 -1.05
CA GLY A 586 22.26 -33.06 -0.96
C GLY A 586 23.00 -33.65 -2.14
#